data_AF-A0A2V7KN25-F1
#
_entry.id   AF-A0A2V7KN25-F1
#
_cell.length_a   1.000
_cell.length_b   1.000
_cell.length_c   1.000
_cell.angle_alpha   90.00
_cell.angle_beta   90.00
_cell.angle_gamma   90.00
#
_symmetry.space_group_name_H-M   'P 1'
#
loop_
_entity.id
_entity.type
_entity.pdbx_description
1 polymer ?
#
loop_
_entity_poly.entity_id
_entity_poly.type
_entity_poly.pdbx_seq_one_letter_code
_entity_poly.pdbx_strand_id
1 'polypeptide(L)'
;MTNNHPRPAQICRELLNALEASEGRRKRRKRDTTPDAIGLEVKRDLLVRAVAADPDPAEFEAWLLEQCQAAGGFEGGVRAMALSIFEEWRLSHDAESFRNWLAEGAPSDDASADR
;
A
#
# COMPACT_ATOMS: atom_id res chain seq x y z
N MET A 1 27.34 10.47 2.09
CA MET A 1 26.19 10.38 3.01
C MET A 1 25.20 9.43 2.37
N THR A 2 25.14 8.18 2.82
CA THR A 2 24.15 7.21 2.32
C THR A 2 22.83 7.53 3.00
N ASN A 3 21.95 8.30 2.35
CA ASN A 3 20.57 8.43 2.80
C ASN A 3 19.94 7.04 2.74
N ASN A 4 19.82 6.40 3.90
CA ASN A 4 19.17 5.10 4.06
C ASN A 4 17.65 5.29 4.02
N HIS A 5 17.13 5.79 2.89
CA HIS A 5 15.69 5.83 2.66
C HIS A 5 15.19 4.39 2.53
N PRO A 6 14.13 4.00 3.23
CA PRO A 6 13.59 2.65 3.14
C PRO A 6 13.24 2.33 1.68
N ARG A 7 13.71 1.17 1.22
CA ARG A 7 13.46 0.72 -0.15
C ARG A 7 11.95 0.58 -0.41
N PRO A 8 11.45 0.93 -1.61
CA PRO A 8 10.04 0.76 -1.96
C PRO A 8 9.50 -0.63 -1.64
N ALA A 9 10.27 -1.69 -1.90
CA ALA A 9 9.84 -3.06 -1.58
C ALA A 9 9.55 -3.29 -0.09
N GLN A 10 10.33 -2.68 0.82
CA GLN A 10 10.10 -2.81 2.25
C GLN A 10 8.76 -2.17 2.64
N ILE A 11 8.57 -0.92 2.25
CA ILE A 11 7.34 -0.19 2.59
C ILE A 11 6.13 -0.83 1.92
N CYS A 12 6.24 -1.25 0.66
CA CYS A 12 5.16 -1.93 -0.05
C CYS A 12 4.77 -3.27 0.60
N ARG A 13 5.75 -4.00 1.17
CA ARG A 13 5.48 -5.23 1.93
C ARG A 13 4.68 -4.93 3.20
N GLU A 14 5.04 -3.89 3.91
CA GLU A 14 4.35 -3.52 5.16
C GLU A 14 2.95 -2.95 4.88
N LEU A 15 2.79 -2.20 3.79
CA LEU A 15 1.46 -1.78 3.29
C LEU A 15 0.59 -2.97 2.89
N LEU A 16 1.16 -4.02 2.28
CA LEU A 16 0.44 -5.26 2.00
C LEU A 16 -0.05 -5.94 3.29
N ASN A 17 0.82 -6.06 4.29
CA ASN A 17 0.46 -6.65 5.58
C ASN A 17 -0.67 -5.85 6.26
N ALA A 18 -0.58 -4.51 6.21
CA ALA A 18 -1.61 -3.62 6.73
C ALA A 18 -2.96 -3.78 6.01
N LEU A 19 -2.92 -3.91 4.68
CA LEU A 19 -4.09 -4.14 3.84
C LEU A 19 -4.77 -5.47 4.20
N GLU A 20 -4.00 -6.56 4.33
CA GLU A 20 -4.50 -7.88 4.71
C GLU A 20 -5.10 -7.91 6.12
N ALA A 21 -4.43 -7.26 7.09
CA ALA A 21 -4.94 -7.12 8.45
C ALA A 21 -6.28 -6.34 8.48
N SER A 22 -6.44 -5.35 7.60
CA SER A 22 -7.68 -4.56 7.48
C SER A 22 -8.82 -5.36 6.81
N GLU A 23 -8.51 -6.11 5.74
CA GLU A 23 -9.52 -6.94 5.08
C GLU A 23 -10.04 -8.08 5.96
N GLY A 24 -9.17 -8.71 6.78
CA GLY A 24 -9.59 -9.69 7.78
C GLY A 24 -10.64 -9.13 8.75
N ARG A 25 -10.46 -7.87 9.17
CA ARG A 25 -11.42 -7.13 10.00
C ARG A 25 -12.70 -6.80 9.22
N ARG A 26 -12.58 -6.38 7.96
CA ARG A 26 -13.71 -5.99 7.11
C ARG A 26 -14.66 -7.15 6.82
N LYS A 27 -14.14 -8.35 6.53
CA LYS A 27 -14.95 -9.56 6.30
C LYS A 27 -15.90 -9.90 7.47
N ARG A 28 -15.60 -9.42 8.69
CA ARG A 28 -16.46 -9.55 9.88
C ARG A 28 -17.69 -8.61 9.84
N ARG A 29 -17.73 -7.59 8.97
CA ARG A 29 -18.79 -6.56 8.93
C ARG A 29 -19.72 -6.76 7.72
N LYS A 30 -21.03 -6.67 7.94
CA LYS A 30 -22.12 -7.04 7.00
C LYS A 30 -22.46 -5.97 5.93
N ARG A 31 -21.48 -5.18 5.47
CA ARG A 31 -21.72 -4.03 4.56
C ARG A 31 -21.28 -4.36 3.14
N ASP A 32 -22.11 -4.02 2.15
CA ASP A 32 -21.75 -4.13 0.74
C ASP A 32 -20.77 -3.01 0.38
N THR A 33 -19.59 -3.41 -0.08
CA THR A 33 -18.44 -2.53 -0.30
C THR A 33 -17.70 -2.83 -1.59
N THR A 34 -18.46 -3.25 -2.59
CA THR A 34 -17.93 -3.73 -3.88
C THR A 34 -16.97 -2.74 -4.58
N PRO A 35 -17.24 -1.40 -4.64
CA PRO A 35 -16.28 -0.45 -5.23
C PRO A 35 -14.95 -0.38 -4.47
N ASP A 36 -14.99 -0.44 -3.13
CA ASP A 36 -13.77 -0.49 -2.33
C ASP A 36 -13.01 -1.80 -2.56
N ALA A 37 -13.71 -2.92 -2.79
CA ALA A 37 -13.06 -4.21 -3.05
C ALA A 37 -12.21 -4.17 -4.33
N ILE A 38 -12.74 -3.58 -5.42
CA ILE A 38 -11.99 -3.43 -6.68
C ILE A 38 -10.76 -2.54 -6.49
N GLY A 39 -10.91 -1.39 -5.81
CA GLY A 39 -9.78 -0.50 -5.53
C GLY A 39 -8.69 -1.18 -4.68
N LEU A 40 -9.09 -1.94 -3.65
CA LEU A 40 -8.16 -2.68 -2.80
C LEU A 40 -7.46 -3.83 -3.53
N GLU A 41 -8.15 -4.52 -4.45
CA GLU A 41 -7.54 -5.56 -5.29
C GLU A 41 -6.49 -4.95 -6.23
N VAL A 42 -6.80 -3.84 -6.88
CA VAL A 42 -5.83 -3.10 -7.72
C VAL A 42 -4.64 -2.63 -6.89
N LYS A 43 -4.87 -2.09 -5.69
CA LYS A 43 -3.79 -1.66 -4.79
C LYS A 43 -2.91 -2.83 -4.36
N ARG A 44 -3.52 -3.97 -4.00
CA ARG A 44 -2.80 -5.21 -3.67
C ARG A 44 -1.90 -5.64 -4.82
N ASP A 45 -2.43 -5.71 -6.04
CA ASP A 45 -1.68 -6.14 -7.22
C ASP A 45 -0.48 -5.24 -7.50
N LEU A 46 -0.66 -3.92 -7.42
CA LEU A 46 0.42 -2.95 -7.57
C LEU A 46 1.51 -3.13 -6.50
N LEU A 47 1.12 -3.30 -5.23
CA LEU A 47 2.07 -3.51 -4.14
C LEU A 47 2.84 -4.82 -4.32
N VAL A 48 2.19 -5.92 -4.73
CA VAL A 48 2.86 -7.21 -5.00
C VAL A 48 3.91 -7.05 -6.09
N ARG A 49 3.58 -6.35 -7.18
CA ARG A 49 4.53 -6.06 -8.26
C ARG A 49 5.68 -5.19 -7.79
N ALA A 50 5.42 -4.16 -6.98
CA ALA A 50 6.45 -3.26 -6.46
C ALA A 50 7.44 -3.99 -5.55
N VAL A 51 6.94 -4.91 -4.71
CA VAL A 51 7.81 -5.76 -3.87
C VAL A 51 8.68 -6.69 -4.71
N ALA A 52 8.12 -7.27 -5.79
CA ALA A 52 8.86 -8.17 -6.67
C ALA A 52 9.90 -7.43 -7.53
N ALA A 53 9.56 -6.24 -8.02
CA ALA A 53 10.44 -5.42 -8.84
C ALA A 53 11.53 -4.71 -8.04
N ASP A 54 11.22 -4.35 -6.78
CA ASP A 54 12.08 -3.55 -5.90
C ASP A 54 12.72 -2.35 -6.64
N PRO A 55 11.92 -1.40 -7.13
CA PRO A 55 12.44 -0.25 -7.86
C PRO A 55 13.33 0.63 -6.97
N ASP A 56 14.21 1.41 -7.60
CA ASP A 56 14.99 2.40 -6.89
C ASP A 56 14.06 3.47 -6.26
N PRO A 57 14.33 3.94 -5.02
CA PRO A 57 13.58 5.03 -4.40
C PRO A 57 13.38 6.26 -5.31
N ALA A 58 14.39 6.64 -6.11
CA ALA A 58 14.32 7.79 -7.00
C ALA A 58 13.45 7.55 -8.24
N GLU A 59 13.27 6.28 -8.64
CA GLU A 59 12.51 5.88 -9.82
C GLU A 59 11.10 5.37 -9.48
N PHE A 60 10.76 5.28 -8.18
CA PHE A 60 9.54 4.61 -7.76
C PHE A 60 8.25 5.24 -8.31
N GLU A 61 8.17 6.57 -8.34
CA GLU A 61 7.03 7.28 -8.93
C GLU A 61 6.89 6.98 -10.43
N ALA A 62 8.00 7.04 -11.17
CA ALA A 62 8.03 6.75 -12.60
C ALA A 62 7.61 5.30 -12.87
N TRP A 63 8.14 4.36 -12.08
CA TRP A 63 7.79 2.94 -12.16
C TRP A 63 6.29 2.71 -11.93
N LEU A 64 5.67 3.38 -10.93
CA LEU A 64 4.22 3.30 -10.70
C LEU A 64 3.40 3.84 -11.89
N LEU A 65 3.86 4.91 -12.54
CA LEU A 65 3.21 5.47 -13.73
C LEU A 65 3.33 4.53 -14.95
N GLU A 66 4.45 3.83 -15.11
CA GLU A 66 4.61 2.79 -16.13
C GLU A 66 3.64 1.64 -15.90
N GLN A 67 3.43 1.23 -14.64
CA GLN A 67 2.44 0.21 -14.30
C GLN A 67 1.01 0.62 -14.66
N CYS A 68 0.68 1.91 -14.58
CA CYS A 68 -0.62 2.44 -15.01
C CYS A 68 -0.80 2.34 -16.53
N GLN A 69 0.25 2.66 -17.30
CA GLN A 69 0.22 2.61 -18.77
C GLN A 69 0.08 1.17 -19.28
N ALA A 70 0.71 0.21 -18.62
CA ALA A 70 0.61 -1.21 -18.97
C ALA A 70 -0.78 -1.82 -18.73
N ALA A 71 -1.65 -1.17 -17.94
CA ALA A 71 -2.95 -1.72 -17.52
C ALA A 71 -4.09 -1.55 -18.54
N GLY A 72 -3.88 -0.85 -19.65
CA GLY A 72 -4.66 -0.97 -20.89
C GLY A 72 -6.20 -0.88 -20.81
N GLY A 73 -6.80 -0.15 -19.85
CA GLY A 73 -8.26 0.04 -19.81
C GLY A 73 -8.90 0.47 -18.48
N PHE A 74 -8.18 0.43 -17.35
CA PHE A 74 -8.66 0.89 -16.02
C PHE A 74 -8.00 2.21 -15.56
N GLU A 75 -7.68 3.10 -16.50
CA GLU A 75 -6.75 4.23 -16.31
C GLU A 75 -7.02 5.08 -15.07
N GLY A 76 -8.28 5.38 -14.75
CA GLY A 76 -8.61 6.22 -13.59
C GLY A 76 -8.35 5.54 -12.24
N GLY A 77 -8.81 4.29 -12.08
CA GLY A 77 -8.72 3.56 -10.81
C GLY A 77 -7.30 3.08 -10.50
N VAL A 78 -6.59 2.56 -11.49
CA VAL A 78 -5.18 2.13 -11.34
C VAL A 78 -4.30 3.32 -11.03
N ARG A 79 -4.48 4.44 -11.73
CA ARG A 79 -3.72 5.67 -11.45
C ARG A 79 -4.02 6.24 -10.07
N ALA A 80 -5.28 6.23 -9.63
CA ALA A 80 -5.64 6.65 -8.29
C ALA A 80 -4.95 5.80 -7.21
N MET A 81 -4.90 4.47 -7.39
CA MET A 81 -4.21 3.57 -6.46
C MET A 81 -2.70 3.72 -6.50
N ALA A 82 -2.10 3.94 -7.68
CA ALA A 82 -0.68 4.23 -7.82
C ALA A 82 -0.29 5.51 -7.06
N LEU A 83 -1.07 6.58 -7.19
CA LEU A 83 -0.86 7.82 -6.44
C LEU A 83 -1.00 7.60 -4.93
N SER A 84 -2.04 6.87 -4.49
CA SER A 84 -2.22 6.54 -3.07
C SER A 84 -1.02 5.78 -2.49
N ILE A 85 -0.47 4.80 -3.23
CA ILE A 85 0.72 4.05 -2.80
C ILE A 85 1.93 4.98 -2.69
N PHE A 86 2.12 5.88 -3.66
CA PHE A 86 3.24 6.81 -3.64
C PHE A 86 3.15 7.80 -2.48
N GLU A 87 1.96 8.30 -2.18
CA GLU A 87 1.70 9.18 -1.04
C GLU A 87 1.99 8.48 0.30
N GLU A 88 1.54 7.23 0.48
CA GLU A 88 1.84 6.45 1.68
C GLU A 88 3.33 6.13 1.80
N TRP A 89 3.99 5.84 0.68
CA TRP A 89 5.44 5.66 0.67
C TRP A 89 6.14 6.95 1.13
N ARG A 90 5.81 8.12 0.55
CA ARG A 90 6.35 9.42 1.01
C ARG A 90 6.04 9.69 2.48
N LEU A 91 4.79 9.45 2.91
CA LEU A 91 4.38 9.62 4.30
C LEU A 91 5.22 8.76 5.26
N SER A 92 5.64 7.57 4.85
CA SER A 92 6.52 6.73 5.68
C SER A 92 7.93 7.31 5.90
N HIS A 93 8.34 8.28 5.07
CA HIS A 93 9.58 9.03 5.25
C HIS A 93 9.36 10.28 6.13
N ASP A 94 8.20 10.92 5.97
CA ASP A 94 7.90 12.20 6.62
C ASP A 94 7.30 12.05 8.03
N ALA A 95 6.67 10.90 8.33
CA ALA A 95 5.97 10.64 9.58
C ALA A 95 6.46 9.36 10.27
N GLU A 96 7.30 9.54 11.29
CA GLU A 96 7.85 8.42 12.10
C GLU A 96 6.75 7.59 12.77
N SER A 97 5.66 8.21 13.22
CA SER A 97 4.52 7.50 13.82
C SER A 97 3.86 6.54 12.82
N PHE A 98 3.70 6.95 11.57
CA PHE A 98 3.15 6.11 10.51
C PHE A 98 4.13 4.99 10.14
N ARG A 99 5.43 5.31 10.07
CA ARG A 99 6.50 4.32 9.85
C ARG A 99 6.49 3.23 10.92
N ASN A 100 6.44 3.61 12.20
CA ASN A 100 6.43 2.69 13.33
C ASN A 100 5.16 1.83 13.33
N TRP A 101 4.00 2.43 13.06
CA TRP A 101 2.74 1.71 12.94
C TRP A 101 2.77 0.65 11.81
N LEU A 102 3.37 0.96 10.66
CA LEU A 102 3.59 -0.03 9.58
C LEU A 102 4.52 -1.16 10.01
N ALA A 103 5.62 -0.83 10.70
CA ALA A 103 6.57 -1.82 11.20
C ALA A 103 5.96 -2.76 12.25
N GLU A 104 4.99 -2.29 13.02
CA GLU A 104 4.19 -3.09 13.97
C GLU A 104 3.11 -3.95 13.29
N GLY A 105 2.98 -3.89 11.96
CA GLY A 105 1.98 -4.65 11.22
C GLY A 105 0.60 -4.02 11.22
N ALA A 106 0.53 -2.70 11.35
CA ALA A 106 -0.70 -1.91 11.32
C ALA A 106 -1.77 -2.36 12.34
N PRO A 107 -1.41 -2.38 13.65
CA PRO A 107 -2.35 -2.75 14.70
C PRO A 107 -3.58 -1.83 14.71
N SER A 108 -4.72 -2.39 15.12
CA SER A 108 -6.00 -1.69 15.21
C SER A 108 -6.41 -1.59 16.68
N ASP A 109 -6.87 -0.42 17.13
CA ASP A 109 -7.40 -0.27 18.50
C ASP A 109 -8.57 -1.23 18.79
N ASP A 110 -9.40 -1.51 17.77
CA ASP A 110 -10.47 -2.53 17.82
C ASP A 110 -9.99 -3.96 18.13
N ALA A 111 -8.70 -4.28 17.94
CA ALA A 111 -8.16 -5.63 18.20
C ALA A 111 -7.89 -5.90 19.68
N SER A 112 -7.76 -4.85 20.50
CA SER A 112 -7.47 -4.96 21.93
C SER A 112 -8.70 -5.27 22.79
N ALA A 113 -9.91 -5.24 22.21
CA ALA A 113 -11.18 -5.42 22.92
C ALA A 113 -11.67 -6.88 23.02
N ASP A 114 -10.89 -7.86 22.56
CA ASP A 114 -11.27 -9.29 22.50
C ASP A 114 -10.34 -10.19 23.32
N ARG A 115 -9.90 -9.72 24.51
CA ARG A 115 -9.07 -10.52 25.43
C ARG A 115 -9.77 -10.77 26.76
#